data_AF-A0A0P1G043-F1
#
_entry.id   AF-A0A0P1G043-F1
#
_cell.length_a   1.000
_cell.length_b   1.000
_cell.length_c   1.000
_cell.angle_alpha   90.00
_cell.angle_beta   90.00
_cell.angle_gamma   90.00
#
_symmetry.space_group_name_H-M   'P 1'
#
loop_
_entity.id
_entity.type
_entity.pdbx_description
1 polymer ?
#
loop_
_entity_poly.entity_id
_entity_poly.type
_entity_poly.pdbx_seq_one_letter_code
_entity_poly.pdbx_strand_id
1 'polypeptide(L)'
;MIEPANTNLSIRKQCELLSISRSSFYYEPKGESEMNLDLMRLIDKQFLETPFYGVRQMTWHLRNEDHLVNEKRIRRLMRLMGLDLPRDFSSTCD
;
A
#
# COMPACT_ATOMS: atom_id res chain seq x y z
N MET A 1 14.00 -21.39 -3.31
CA MET A 1 14.18 -20.30 -4.29
C MET A 1 13.80 -20.85 -5.66
N ILE A 2 12.99 -20.14 -6.46
CA ILE A 2 12.63 -20.59 -7.82
C ILE A 2 13.68 -20.07 -8.80
N GLU A 3 14.23 -20.97 -9.61
CA GLU A 3 15.23 -20.69 -10.63
C GLU A 3 14.63 -20.85 -12.03
N PRO A 4 14.31 -19.75 -12.73
CA PRO A 4 13.73 -19.82 -14.08
C PRO A 4 14.71 -20.34 -15.14
N ALA A 5 16.02 -20.29 -14.88
CA ALA A 5 17.08 -20.77 -15.77
C ALA A 5 17.39 -22.28 -15.64
N ASN A 6 16.68 -22.99 -14.76
CA ASN A 6 16.98 -24.40 -14.49
C ASN A 6 16.32 -25.32 -15.53
N THR A 7 17.11 -25.94 -16.40
CA THR A 7 16.62 -26.77 -17.53
C THR A 7 15.99 -28.10 -17.08
N ASN A 8 16.28 -28.56 -15.85
CA ASN A 8 15.83 -29.86 -15.33
C ASN A 8 14.44 -29.81 -14.66
N LEU A 9 14.00 -28.65 -14.16
CA LEU A 9 12.75 -28.50 -13.41
C LEU A 9 11.98 -27.28 -13.90
N SER A 10 10.79 -27.51 -14.45
CA SER A 10 9.91 -26.40 -14.84
C SER A 10 9.50 -25.57 -13.63
N ILE A 11 9.33 -24.26 -13.83
CA ILE A 11 8.85 -23.31 -12.80
C ILE A 11 7.61 -23.84 -12.08
N ARG A 12 6.73 -24.57 -12.78
CA ARG A 12 5.54 -25.21 -12.21
C ARG A 12 5.88 -26.24 -11.13
N LYS A 13 6.83 -27.14 -11.38
CA LYS A 13 7.26 -28.14 -10.38
C LYS A 13 7.98 -27.47 -9.20
N GLN A 14 8.73 -26.40 -9.46
CA GLN A 14 9.40 -25.65 -8.40
C GLN A 14 8.39 -24.91 -7.50
N CYS A 15 7.36 -24.27 -8.08
CA CYS A 15 6.24 -23.69 -7.34
C CYS A 15 5.50 -24.72 -6.49
N GLU A 16 5.24 -25.91 -7.03
CA GLU A 16 4.55 -27.00 -6.34
C GLU A 16 5.37 -27.55 -5.17
N LEU A 17 6.68 -27.80 -5.37
CA LEU A 17 7.59 -28.22 -4.31
C LEU A 17 7.72 -27.18 -3.19
N LEU A 18 7.67 -25.90 -3.53
CA LEU A 18 7.76 -24.79 -2.58
C LEU A 18 6.39 -24.35 -2.03
N SER A 19 5.30 -25.02 -2.42
CA SER A 19 3.93 -24.69 -2.01
C SER A 19 3.55 -23.21 -2.22
N ILE A 20 4.11 -22.57 -3.25
CA ILE A 20 3.81 -21.19 -3.63
C ILE A 20 3.00 -21.14 -4.91
N SER A 21 1.99 -20.27 -4.95
CA SER A 21 1.18 -20.08 -6.14
C SER A 21 2.01 -19.44 -7.26
N ARG A 22 1.83 -19.91 -8.49
CA ARG A 22 2.50 -19.35 -9.67
C ARG A 22 2.21 -17.85 -9.81
N SER A 23 1.00 -17.42 -9.48
CA SER A 23 0.60 -16.00 -9.57
C SER A 23 1.42 -15.12 -8.64
N SER A 24 1.75 -15.60 -7.44
CA SER A 24 2.63 -14.88 -6.51
C SER A 24 4.05 -14.75 -7.06
N PHE A 25 4.57 -15.79 -7.73
CA PHE A 25 5.91 -15.76 -8.31
C PHE A 25 6.09 -14.71 -9.42
N TYR A 26 5.05 -14.48 -10.25
CA TYR A 26 5.08 -13.44 -11.29
C TYR A 26 4.57 -12.07 -10.80
N TYR A 27 4.10 -11.97 -9.56
CA TYR A 27 3.58 -10.72 -9.03
C TYR A 27 4.74 -9.82 -8.61
N GLU A 28 5.03 -8.84 -9.45
CA GLU A 28 5.93 -7.75 -9.10
C GLU A 28 5.10 -6.66 -8.39
N PRO A 29 5.44 -6.29 -7.14
CA PRO A 29 4.75 -5.21 -6.46
C PRO A 29 5.02 -3.90 -7.21
N LYS A 30 4.06 -3.47 -8.02
CA LYS A 30 4.07 -2.11 -8.57
C LYS A 30 3.96 -1.15 -7.40
N GLY A 31 4.93 -0.23 -7.30
CA GLY A 31 4.87 0.86 -6.34
C GLY A 31 3.62 1.73 -6.51
N GLU A 32 3.48 2.73 -5.64
CA GLU A 32 2.41 3.70 -5.76
C GLU A 32 2.58 4.57 -7.02
N SER A 33 1.46 4.96 -7.64
CA SER A 33 1.49 5.89 -8.77
C SER A 33 1.96 7.28 -8.32
N GLU A 34 2.49 8.09 -9.25
CA GLU A 34 2.90 9.47 -8.99
C GLU A 34 1.78 10.30 -8.32
N MET A 35 0.56 10.17 -8.84
CA MET A 35 -0.63 10.80 -8.25
C MET A 35 -0.88 10.37 -6.80
N ASN A 36 -0.62 9.10 -6.45
CA ASN A 36 -0.76 8.64 -5.07
C ASN A 36 0.36 9.19 -4.17
N LEU A 37 1.58 9.32 -4.69
CA LEU A 37 2.70 9.93 -3.97
C LEU A 37 2.43 11.41 -3.67
N ASP A 38 1.89 12.17 -4.63
CA ASP A 38 1.52 13.56 -4.40
C ASP A 38 0.39 13.69 -3.38
N LEU A 39 -0.61 12.81 -3.44
CA LEU A 39 -1.65 12.74 -2.41
C LEU A 39 -1.09 12.40 -1.03
N MET A 40 -0.12 11.47 -0.94
CA MET A 40 0.54 11.16 0.32
C MET A 40 1.27 12.39 0.90
N ARG A 41 1.93 13.20 0.06
CA ARG A 41 2.59 14.44 0.51
C ARG A 41 1.60 15.48 1.04
N LEU A 42 0.45 15.63 0.38
CA LEU A 42 -0.59 16.55 0.82
C LEU A 42 -1.23 16.10 2.15
N ILE A 43 -1.51 14.80 2.27
CA ILE A 43 -2.00 14.21 3.52
C ILE A 43 -0.99 14.45 4.65
N ASP A 44 0.30 14.23 4.40
CA ASP A 44 1.37 14.43 5.40
C ASP A 44 1.42 15.89 5.87
N LYS A 45 1.44 16.84 4.92
CA LYS A 45 1.40 18.27 5.22
C LYS A 45 0.18 18.64 6.06
N GLN A 46 -1.01 18.21 5.66
CA GLN A 46 -2.24 18.51 6.38
C GLN A 46 -2.27 17.86 7.77
N PHE A 47 -1.69 16.66 7.91
CA PHE A 47 -1.59 15.97 9.19
C PHE A 47 -0.65 16.71 10.16
N LEU A 48 0.45 17.29 9.67
CA LEU A 48 1.35 18.13 10.47
C LEU A 48 0.66 19.42 10.96
N GLU A 49 -0.19 20.01 10.14
CA GLU A 49 -0.96 21.20 10.52
C GLU A 49 -2.13 20.84 11.47
N THR A 50 -2.75 19.68 11.27
CA THR A 50 -3.96 19.25 11.99
C THR A 50 -3.92 17.75 12.36
N PRO A 51 -3.21 17.37 13.44
CA PRO A 51 -2.98 15.95 13.79
C PRO A 51 -4.23 15.21 14.29
N PHE A 52 -5.36 15.90 14.42
CA PHE A 52 -6.65 15.34 14.82
C PHE A 52 -7.57 15.03 13.63
N TYR A 53 -7.13 15.29 12.39
CA TYR A 53 -7.94 15.06 11.21
C TYR A 53 -8.08 13.55 10.92
N GLY A 54 -9.32 13.07 11.00
CA GLY A 54 -9.67 11.73 10.54
C GLY A 54 -9.85 11.65 9.03
N VAL A 55 -10.02 10.42 8.51
CA VAL A 55 -10.21 10.13 7.08
C VAL A 55 -11.28 11.01 6.41
N ARG A 56 -12.41 11.24 7.08
CA ARG A 56 -13.51 12.06 6.55
C ARG A 56 -13.13 13.53 6.42
N GLN A 57 -12.46 14.08 7.42
CA GLN A 57 -12.00 15.48 7.42
C GLN A 57 -10.92 15.69 6.36
N MET A 58 -9.95 14.76 6.28
CA MET A 58 -8.91 14.77 5.26
C MET A 58 -9.50 14.70 3.84
N THR A 59 -10.51 13.85 3.63
CA THR A 59 -11.18 13.76 2.32
C THR A 59 -11.90 15.05 1.95
N TRP A 60 -12.56 15.71 2.90
CA TRP A 60 -13.25 16.98 2.64
C TRP A 60 -12.26 18.11 2.35
N HIS A 61 -11.17 18.18 3.11
CA HIS A 61 -10.10 19.15 2.89
C HIS A 61 -9.48 19.02 1.49
N LEU A 62 -9.05 17.81 1.11
CA LEU A 62 -8.46 17.58 -0.22
C LEU A 62 -9.46 17.85 -1.36
N ARG A 63 -10.74 17.58 -1.16
CA ARG A 63 -11.78 17.94 -2.15
C ARG A 63 -11.98 19.44 -2.28
N ASN A 64 -11.78 20.19 -1.19
CA ASN A 64 -11.83 21.65 -1.22
C ASN A 64 -10.60 22.24 -1.93
N GLU A 65 -9.49 21.51 -1.96
CA GLU A 65 -8.27 21.84 -2.74
C GLU A 65 -8.33 21.29 -4.18
N ASP A 66 -9.52 21.06 -4.73
CA ASP A 66 -9.77 20.54 -6.09
C ASP A 66 -9.24 19.13 -6.39
N HIS A 67 -8.89 18.34 -5.37
CA HIS A 67 -8.54 16.93 -5.56
C HIS A 67 -9.80 16.05 -5.57
N LEU A 68 -10.11 15.44 -6.72
CA LEU A 68 -11.19 14.45 -6.87
C LEU A 68 -10.80 13.09 -6.26
N VAL A 69 -10.74 13.04 -4.93
CA VAL A 69 -10.38 11.85 -4.16
C VAL A 69 -11.57 11.17 -3.49
N ASN A 70 -11.51 9.85 -3.45
CA ASN A 70 -12.48 9.00 -2.76
C ASN A 70 -12.01 8.71 -1.34
N GLU A 71 -12.95 8.65 -0.39
CA GLU A 71 -12.65 8.34 1.01
C GLU A 71 -11.91 7.00 1.17
N LYS A 72 -12.30 5.98 0.37
CA LYS A 72 -11.62 4.67 0.35
C LYS A 72 -10.14 4.79 -0.01
N ARG A 73 -9.79 5.72 -0.92
CA ARG A 73 -8.40 5.97 -1.33
C ARG A 73 -7.65 6.66 -0.20
N ILE A 74 -8.21 7.71 0.39
CA ILE A 74 -7.59 8.43 1.52
C ILE A 74 -7.35 7.49 2.71
N ARG A 75 -8.33 6.65 3.06
CA ARG A 75 -8.17 5.64 4.11
C ARG A 75 -7.00 4.69 3.84
N ARG A 76 -6.88 4.18 2.61
CA ARG A 76 -5.76 3.31 2.22
C ARG A 76 -4.43 4.03 2.35
N LEU A 77 -4.33 5.27 1.85
CA LEU A 77 -3.09 6.05 1.89
C LEU A 77 -2.70 6.39 3.34
N MET A 78 -3.63 6.85 4.17
CA MET A 78 -3.38 7.10 5.59
C MET A 78 -2.93 5.84 6.35
N ARG A 79 -3.46 4.66 6.00
CA ARG A 79 -2.98 3.38 6.56
C ARG A 79 -1.57 3.02 6.11
N LEU A 80 -1.26 3.20 4.83
CA LEU A 80 0.09 2.98 4.30
C LEU A 80 1.12 3.91 4.95
N MET A 81 0.70 5.13 5.29
CA MET A 81 1.52 6.12 5.99
C MET A 81 1.56 5.92 7.52
N GLY A 82 0.79 4.98 8.07
CA GLY A 82 0.71 4.73 9.52
C GLY A 82 -0.05 5.80 10.32
N LEU A 83 -0.83 6.66 9.67
CA LEU A 83 -1.59 7.76 10.28
C LEU A 83 -2.97 7.34 10.83
N ASP A 84 -3.46 6.15 10.43
CA ASP A 84 -4.79 5.61 10.80
C ASP A 84 -4.74 4.63 11.98
N LEU A 85 -3.62 4.54 12.71
CA LEU A 85 -3.47 3.58 13.82
C LEU A 85 -3.74 4.24 15.18
N PRO A 86 -4.52 3.61 16.08
CA PRO A 86 -4.32 3.82 17.50
C PRO A 86 -2.86 3.47 17.81
N ARG A 87 -2.17 4.28 18.62
CA ARG A 87 -0.78 4.08 19.03
C ARG A 87 -0.63 2.83 19.88
N ASP A 88 -0.84 1.63 19.33
CA ASP A 88 -0.58 0.36 20.00
C ASP A 88 -0.01 -0.67 19.01
N PHE A 89 1.31 -0.83 19.15
CA PHE A 89 2.12 -2.04 19.01
C PHE A 89 1.94 -2.96 17.78
N SER A 90 2.97 -2.92 16.93
CA SER A 90 3.66 -4.10 16.39
C SER A 90 2.85 -5.40 16.30
N SER A 91 2.36 -5.72 15.11
CA SER A 91 2.01 -7.09 14.73
C SER A 91 2.04 -7.23 13.21
N THR A 92 3.21 -6.96 12.64
CA THR A 92 3.72 -7.80 11.55
C THR A 92 4.87 -8.58 12.17
N CYS A 93 4.60 -9.84 12.52
CA CYS A 93 5.52 -10.98 12.64
C CYS A 93 4.65 -12.19 13.03
N ASP A 94 4.74 -13.25 12.22
CA ASP A 94 4.06 -14.55 12.22
C ASP A 94 2.65 -14.65 11.60
#